data_AF-A0A955BAD9-F1
#
_entry.id   AF-A0A955BAD9-F1
#
_cell.length_a   1.000
_cell.length_b   1.000
_cell.length_c   1.000
_cell.angle_alpha   90.00
_cell.angle_beta   90.00
_cell.angle_gamma   90.00
#
_symmetry.space_group_name_H-M   'P 1'
#
loop_
_entity.id
_entity.type
_entity.pdbx_description
1 polymer ?
#
loop_
_entity_poly.entity_id
_entity_poly.type
_entity_poly.pdbx_seq_one_letter_code
_entity_poly.pdbx_strand_id
1 'polypeptide(L)'
;MEFIFELLVQFLGELLVQLLMELGFRAIAEPFRTDRPANVFLALAGYILMGLIGGQISLWLMPEHFIDSQALRRVNLVVTPILLGFVFEVVGKYRQNHGKEKRLLDRFSYGFSFALTMGLIRYAFAR
;
A
#
# COMPACT_ATOMS: atom_id res chain seq x y z
N MET A 1 23.46 -11.49 1.90
CA MET A 1 22.74 -11.19 3.16
C MET A 1 22.24 -9.75 3.17
N GLU A 2 23.02 -8.79 2.67
CA GLU A 2 22.65 -7.36 2.55
C GLU A 2 21.37 -7.12 1.74
N PHE A 3 21.24 -7.75 0.56
CA PHE A 3 20.06 -7.64 -0.29
C PHE A 3 18.71 -7.98 0.38
N ILE A 4 18.64 -9.11 1.09
CA ILE A 4 17.39 -9.55 1.75
C ILE A 4 17.01 -8.54 2.83
N PHE A 5 18.00 -7.97 3.52
CA PHE A 5 17.80 -6.97 4.54
C PHE A 5 17.29 -5.64 3.95
N GLU A 6 17.89 -5.14 2.87
CA GLU A 6 17.42 -3.94 2.16
C GLU A 6 15.97 -4.07 1.68
N LEU A 7 15.65 -5.21 1.06
CA LEU A 7 14.30 -5.50 0.57
C LEU A 7 13.29 -5.58 1.73
N LEU A 8 13.68 -6.21 2.86
CA LEU A 8 12.87 -6.26 4.07
C LEU A 8 12.62 -4.88 4.67
N VAL A 9 13.66 -4.05 4.79
CA VAL A 9 13.54 -2.69 5.36
C VAL A 9 12.66 -1.82 4.47
N GLN A 10 12.84 -1.88 3.16
CA GLN A 10 12.00 -1.15 2.22
C GLN A 10 10.54 -1.63 2.29
N PHE A 11 10.32 -2.95 2.28
CA PHE A 11 8.99 -3.54 2.45
C PHE A 11 8.33 -3.08 3.76
N LEU A 12 9.08 -3.07 4.86
CA LEU A 12 8.56 -2.68 6.17
C LEU A 12 8.22 -1.18 6.22
N GLY A 13 9.06 -0.33 5.62
CA GLY A 13 8.78 1.09 5.48
C GLY A 13 7.53 1.37 4.65
N GLU A 14 7.38 0.69 3.51
CA GLU A 14 6.18 0.78 2.67
C GLU A 14 4.93 0.29 3.42
N LEU A 15 5.03 -0.81 4.17
CA LEU A 15 3.96 -1.34 5.01
C LEU A 15 3.57 -0.36 6.13
N LEU A 16 4.54 0.29 6.77
CA LEU A 16 4.28 1.27 7.83
C LEU A 16 3.56 2.50 7.29
N VAL A 17 4.02 3.09 6.18
CA VAL A 17 3.34 4.24 5.57
C VAL A 17 1.95 3.84 5.10
N GLN A 18 1.78 2.63 4.56
CA GLN A 18 0.46 2.09 4.23
C GLN A 18 -0.48 2.03 5.43
N LEU A 19 -0.01 1.51 6.56
CA LEU A 19 -0.80 1.40 7.78
C LEU A 19 -1.23 2.78 8.28
N LEU A 20 -0.32 3.77 8.25
CA LEU A 20 -0.60 5.15 8.63
C LEU A 20 -1.63 5.80 7.68
N MET A 21 -1.48 5.58 6.37
CA MET A 21 -2.43 6.07 5.36
C MET A 21 -3.80 5.40 5.50
N GLU A 22 -3.86 4.10 5.82
CA GLU A 22 -5.13 3.42 6.12
C GLU A 22 -5.82 4.03 7.34
N LEU A 23 -5.08 4.29 8.42
CA LEU A 23 -5.62 4.91 9.63
C LEU A 23 -6.12 6.33 9.35
N GLY A 24 -5.35 7.14 8.63
CA GLY A 24 -5.75 8.48 8.19
C GLY A 24 -6.97 8.46 7.27
N PHE A 25 -6.98 7.54 6.29
CA PHE A 25 -8.11 7.36 5.39
C PHE A 25 -9.37 6.97 6.15
N ARG A 26 -9.26 6.06 7.12
CA ARG A 26 -10.41 5.67 7.95
C ARG A 26 -10.98 6.88 8.68
N ALA A 27 -10.14 7.69 9.33
CA ALA A 27 -10.60 8.89 10.04
C ALA A 27 -11.32 9.88 9.11
N ILE A 28 -10.86 10.00 7.86
CA ILE A 28 -11.45 10.92 6.86
C ILE A 28 -12.71 10.32 6.21
N ALA A 29 -12.73 9.01 5.95
CA ALA A 29 -13.78 8.34 5.18
C ALA A 29 -14.94 7.81 6.04
N GLU A 30 -14.73 7.58 7.35
CA GLU A 30 -15.76 7.12 8.28
C GLU A 30 -17.01 8.04 8.33
N PRO A 31 -16.89 9.39 8.25
CA PRO A 31 -18.03 10.30 8.09
C PRO A 31 -18.77 10.19 6.76
N PHE A 32 -18.09 9.76 5.69
CA PHE A 32 -18.66 9.63 4.34
C PHE A 32 -19.11 8.19 4.03
N ARG A 33 -19.08 7.29 5.02
CA ARG A 33 -19.60 5.92 4.86
C ARG A 33 -21.08 6.01 4.49
N THR A 34 -21.37 5.73 3.23
CA THR A 34 -22.72 5.55 2.72
C THR A 34 -23.03 4.05 2.76
N ASP A 35 -24.22 3.67 3.23
CA ASP A 35 -24.71 2.28 3.33
C ASP A 35 -24.92 1.57 1.97
N ARG A 36 -24.59 2.26 0.87
CA ARG A 36 -24.70 1.71 -0.48
C ARG A 36 -23.43 0.93 -0.84
N PRO A 37 -23.56 -0.21 -1.55
CA PRO A 37 -22.39 -0.94 -2.02
C PRO A 37 -21.55 -0.02 -2.90
N ALA A 38 -20.32 0.26 -2.44
CA ALA A 38 -19.39 1.10 -3.18
C ALA A 38 -19.13 0.49 -4.56
N ASN A 39 -19.25 1.30 -5.62
CA ASN A 39 -18.90 0.88 -6.97
C ASN A 39 -17.42 0.47 -6.97
N VAL A 40 -17.13 -0.75 -7.41
CA VAL A 40 -15.78 -1.35 -7.40
C VAL A 40 -14.77 -0.46 -8.13
N PHE A 41 -15.17 0.17 -9.24
CA PHE A 41 -14.31 1.08 -9.99
C PHE A 41 -14.02 2.38 -9.24
N LEU A 42 -15.01 2.94 -8.54
CA LEU A 42 -14.83 4.14 -7.73
C LEU A 42 -13.92 3.86 -6.53
N ALA A 43 -14.06 2.69 -5.91
CA ALA A 43 -13.16 2.24 -4.86
C ALA A 43 -11.71 2.10 -5.38
N LEU A 44 -11.52 1.43 -6.52
CA LEU A 44 -10.20 1.31 -7.15
C LEU A 44 -9.58 2.67 -7.45
N ALA A 45 -10.35 3.60 -8.03
CA ALA A 45 -9.88 4.95 -8.33
C ALA A 45 -9.43 5.68 -7.04
N GLY A 46 -10.22 5.57 -5.96
CA GLY A 46 -9.84 6.12 -4.66
C GLY A 46 -8.53 5.54 -4.11
N TYR A 47 -8.34 4.23 -4.23
CA TYR A 47 -7.10 3.57 -3.79
C TYR A 47 -5.88 3.92 -4.65
N ILE A 48 -6.06 4.09 -5.96
CA ILE A 48 -5.00 4.58 -6.86
C ILE A 48 -4.59 6.00 -6.45
N LEU A 49 -5.56 6.92 -6.30
CA LEU A 49 -5.29 8.30 -5.89
C LEU A 49 -4.58 8.34 -4.53
N MET A 50 -5.02 7.52 -3.59
CA MET A 50 -4.39 7.39 -2.28
C MET A 50 -2.97 6.84 -2.35
N GLY A 51 -2.71 5.85 -3.21
CA GLY A 51 -1.36 5.33 -3.42
C GLY A 51 -0.44 6.36 -4.07
N LEU A 52 -0.95 7.19 -4.98
CA LEU A 52 -0.19 8.33 -5.53
C LEU A 52 0.16 9.36 -4.45
N ILE A 53 -0.83 9.78 -3.65
CA ILE A 53 -0.62 10.72 -2.54
C ILE A 53 0.34 10.14 -1.50
N GLY A 54 0.11 8.89 -1.10
CA GLY A 54 0.96 8.16 -0.16
C GLY A 54 2.39 7.98 -0.69
N GLY A 55 2.55 7.75 -1.99
CA GLY A 55 3.85 7.70 -2.66
C GLY A 55 4.58 9.04 -2.58
N GLN A 56 3.86 10.14 -2.80
CA GLN A 56 4.44 11.49 -2.71
C GLN A 56 4.82 11.86 -1.27
N ILE A 57 3.97 11.54 -0.30
CA ILE A 57 4.26 11.72 1.13
C ILE A 57 5.47 10.85 1.54
N SER A 58 5.49 9.59 1.11
CA SER A 58 6.59 8.67 1.38
C SER A 58 7.90 9.17 0.79
N LEU A 59 7.88 9.70 -0.44
CA LEU A 59 9.05 10.32 -1.07
C LEU A 59 9.52 11.54 -0.27
N TRP A 60 8.61 12.36 0.22
CA TRP A 60 8.96 13.54 1.01
C TRP A 60 9.60 13.19 2.35
N LEU A 61 9.12 12.12 3.02
CA LEU A 61 9.66 11.62 4.27
C LEU A 61 10.97 10.84 4.09
N MET A 62 11.07 10.06 3.01
CA MET A 62 12.17 9.15 2.70
C MET A 62 12.55 9.30 1.21
N PRO A 63 13.34 10.34 0.87
CA PRO A 63 13.66 10.67 -0.52
C PRO A 63 14.68 9.71 -1.16
N GLU A 64 15.43 8.98 -0.33
CA GLU A 64 16.44 8.03 -0.79
C GLU A 64 15.86 6.62 -0.99
N HIS A 65 16.39 5.91 -1.98
CA HIS A 65 16.18 4.47 -2.11
C HIS A 65 17.13 3.70 -1.19
N PHE A 66 16.59 2.74 -0.45
CA PHE A 66 17.36 1.80 0.36
C PHE A 66 18.01 0.68 -0.46
N ILE A 67 17.69 0.60 -1.75
CA ILE A 67 18.22 -0.40 -2.68
C ILE A 67 19.10 0.32 -3.70
N ASP A 68 20.39 0.04 -3.71
CA ASP A 68 21.35 0.71 -4.61
C ASP A 68 21.27 0.20 -6.06
N SER A 69 20.89 -1.07 -6.25
CA SER A 69 20.84 -1.68 -7.58
C SER A 69 19.55 -1.34 -8.34
N GLN A 70 19.67 -0.72 -9.52
CA GLN A 70 18.52 -0.44 -10.40
C GLN A 70 17.73 -1.70 -10.81
N ALA A 71 18.40 -2.85 -10.97
CA ALA A 71 17.71 -4.10 -11.28
C ALA A 71 16.82 -4.53 -10.11
N LEU A 72 17.31 -4.37 -8.88
CA LEU A 72 16.57 -4.71 -7.67
C LEU A 72 15.44 -3.73 -7.38
N ARG A 73 15.60 -2.43 -7.69
CA ARG A 73 14.51 -1.45 -7.64
C ARG A 73 13.33 -1.86 -8.53
N ARG A 74 13.60 -2.37 -9.74
CA ARG A 74 12.56 -2.89 -10.66
C ARG A 74 11.88 -4.15 -10.14
N VAL A 75 12.64 -5.07 -9.56
CA VAL A 75 12.08 -6.28 -8.94
C VAL A 75 11.19 -5.90 -7.76
N ASN A 76 11.65 -4.99 -6.90
CA ASN A 76 10.90 -4.50 -5.75
C ASN A 76 9.56 -3.85 -6.16
N LEU A 77 9.55 -3.09 -7.26
CA LEU A 77 8.33 -2.46 -7.82
C LEU A 77 7.22 -3.47 -8.15
N VAL A 78 7.56 -4.73 -8.42
CA VAL A 78 6.58 -5.78 -8.74
C VAL A 78 6.33 -6.66 -7.52
N VAL A 79 7.39 -7.10 -6.85
CA VAL A 79 7.31 -8.06 -5.75
C VAL A 79 6.58 -7.45 -4.55
N THR A 80 6.90 -6.20 -4.19
CA THR A 80 6.37 -5.59 -2.98
C THR A 80 4.86 -5.34 -3.04
N PRO A 81 4.29 -4.79 -4.14
CA PRO A 81 2.83 -4.67 -4.26
C PRO A 81 2.10 -6.00 -4.21
N ILE A 82 2.67 -7.07 -4.77
CA ILE A 82 2.09 -8.41 -4.72
C ILE A 82 2.08 -8.93 -3.28
N LEU A 83 3.21 -8.84 -2.58
CA LEU A 83 3.33 -9.26 -1.18
C LEU A 83 2.36 -8.48 -0.29
N LEU A 84 2.28 -7.16 -0.47
CA LEU A 84 1.36 -6.31 0.29
C LEU A 84 -0.10 -6.65 -0.01
N GLY A 85 -0.46 -6.87 -1.29
CA GLY A 85 -1.78 -7.36 -1.67
C GLY A 85 -2.16 -8.66 -0.93
N PHE A 86 -1.24 -9.62 -0.85
CA PHE A 86 -1.46 -10.86 -0.09
C PHE A 86 -1.57 -10.64 1.41
N VAL A 87 -0.71 -9.80 1.99
CA VAL A 87 -0.78 -9.44 3.42
C VAL A 87 -2.15 -8.86 3.74
N PHE A 88 -2.66 -7.95 2.93
CA PHE A 88 -4.00 -7.37 3.13
C PHE A 88 -5.12 -8.40 3.01
N GLU A 89 -5.02 -9.33 2.06
CA GLU A 89 -6.01 -10.41 1.95
C GLU A 89 -6.01 -11.33 3.19
N VAL A 90 -4.83 -11.68 3.71
CA VAL A 90 -4.68 -12.50 4.92
C VAL A 90 -5.20 -11.76 6.15
N VAL A 91 -4.84 -10.49 6.32
CA VAL A 91 -5.36 -9.63 7.40
C VAL A 91 -6.88 -9.52 7.31
N GLY A 92 -7.43 -9.40 6.10
CA GLY A 92 -8.85 -9.41 5.82
C GLY A 92 -9.58 -10.66 6.25
N LYS A 93 -9.03 -11.82 5.88
CA LYS A 93 -9.56 -13.13 6.29
C LYS A 93 -9.49 -13.29 7.81
N TYR A 94 -8.38 -12.89 8.42
CA TYR A 94 -8.23 -12.93 9.88
C TYR A 94 -9.28 -12.06 10.59
N ARG A 95 -9.53 -10.83 10.12
CA ARG A 95 -10.55 -9.93 10.69
C ARG A 95 -11.97 -10.48 10.55
N GLN A 96 -12.29 -11.04 9.38
CA GLN A 96 -13.59 -11.67 9.13
C GLN A 96 -13.83 -12.86 10.09
N ASN A 97 -12.80 -13.67 10.33
CA ASN A 97 -12.87 -14.80 11.25
C ASN A 97 -13.01 -14.40 12.73
N HIS A 98 -12.67 -13.16 13.08
CA HIS A 98 -12.79 -12.60 14.43
C HIS A 98 -13.98 -11.64 14.58
N GLY A 99 -14.97 -11.71 13.68
CA GLY A 99 -16.20 -10.92 13.75
C GLY A 99 -16.01 -9.41 13.55
N LYS A 100 -14.87 -8.98 13.00
CA LYS A 100 -14.61 -7.56 12.68
C LYS A 100 -15.07 -7.26 11.25
N GLU A 101 -15.57 -6.05 11.02
CA GLU A 101 -15.94 -5.60 9.67
C GLU A 101 -14.76 -5.73 8.70
N LYS A 102 -15.02 -6.37 7.55
CA LYS A 102 -14.06 -6.50 6.47
C LYS A 102 -13.91 -5.13 5.80
N ARG A 103 -12.73 -4.53 5.89
CA ARG A 103 -12.45 -3.23 5.27
C ARG A 103 -12.30 -3.41 3.76
N LEU A 104 -12.55 -2.36 2.99
CA LEU A 104 -12.28 -2.41 1.54
C LEU A 104 -10.79 -2.71 1.28
N LEU A 105 -9.90 -2.10 2.07
CA LEU A 105 -8.44 -2.29 2.04
C LEU A 105 -8.00 -3.75 2.27
N ASP A 106 -8.85 -4.55 2.92
CA ASP A 106 -8.60 -5.97 3.18
C ASP A 106 -8.75 -6.85 1.92
N ARG A 107 -9.05 -6.25 0.75
CA ARG A 107 -9.08 -6.93 -0.55
C ARG A 107 -7.74 -6.78 -1.25
N PHE A 108 -7.22 -7.90 -1.75
CA PHE A 108 -5.99 -7.97 -2.56
C PHE A 108 -5.92 -6.85 -3.60
N SER A 109 -6.97 -6.69 -4.42
CA SER A 109 -6.98 -5.72 -5.53
C SER A 109 -6.76 -4.28 -5.08
N TYR A 110 -7.28 -3.89 -3.91
CA TYR A 110 -7.18 -2.51 -3.44
C TYR A 110 -5.84 -2.27 -2.75
N GLY A 111 -5.39 -3.20 -1.92
CA GLY A 111 -4.06 -3.18 -1.34
C GLY A 111 -2.95 -3.20 -2.40
N PHE A 112 -3.10 -4.05 -3.41
CA PHE A 112 -2.21 -4.12 -4.57
C PHE A 112 -2.18 -2.81 -5.36
N SER A 113 -3.34 -2.27 -5.77
CA SER A 113 -3.40 -1.03 -6.55
C SER A 113 -2.81 0.17 -5.79
N PHE A 114 -3.07 0.26 -4.47
CA PHE A 114 -2.45 1.26 -3.61
C PHE A 114 -0.93 1.08 -3.58
N ALA A 115 -0.45 -0.12 -3.28
CA ALA A 115 0.97 -0.41 -3.15
C ALA A 115 1.74 -0.19 -4.45
N LEU A 116 1.16 -0.59 -5.57
CA LEU A 116 1.75 -0.42 -6.89
C LEU A 116 1.90 1.05 -7.26
N THR A 117 0.86 1.86 -7.06
CA THR A 117 0.90 3.29 -7.41
C THR A 117 1.85 4.07 -6.51
N MET A 118 1.91 3.73 -5.22
CA MET A 118 2.91 4.25 -4.30
C MET A 118 4.34 3.87 -4.72
N GLY A 119 4.57 2.59 -5.01
CA GLY A 119 5.85 2.06 -5.45
C GLY A 119 6.31 2.69 -6.77
N LEU A 120 5.38 2.96 -7.70
CA LEU A 120 5.66 3.67 -8.95
C LEU A 120 6.17 5.09 -8.71
N ILE A 121 5.54 5.85 -7.79
CA ILE A 121 6.01 7.19 -7.44
C ILE A 121 7.41 7.13 -6.84
N ARG A 122 7.66 6.21 -5.91
CA ARG A 122 9.01 6.06 -5.33
C ARG A 122 10.02 5.66 -6.39
N TYR A 123 9.73 4.65 -7.20
CA TYR A 123 10.63 4.18 -8.26
C TYR A 123 10.99 5.30 -9.26
N ALA A 124 10.02 6.16 -9.61
CA ALA A 124 10.22 7.24 -10.57
C ALA A 124 10.97 8.46 -10.00
N PHE A 125 10.80 8.75 -8.70
CA PHE A 125 11.23 10.05 -8.14
C PHE A 125 12.20 9.96 -6.94
N ALA A 126 12.34 8.81 -6.30
CA ALA A 126 13.32 8.65 -5.21
C ALA A 126 14.73 8.52 -5.77
N ARG A 127 15.67 9.16 -5.09
CA ARG A 127 17.07 9.31 -5.50
C ARG A 127 17.84 8.06 -5.06
#